data_AF-A0A661NL92-F1
#
_entry.id   AF-A0A661NL92-F1
#
_cell.length_a   1.000
_cell.length_b   1.000
_cell.length_c   1.000
_cell.angle_alpha   90.00
_cell.angle_beta   90.00
_cell.angle_gamma   90.00
#
_symmetry.space_group_name_H-M   'P 1'
#
loop_
_entity.id
_entity.type
_entity.pdbx_description
1 polymer ?
#
loop_
_entity_poly.entity_id
_entity_poly.type
_entity_poly.pdbx_seq_one_letter_code
_entity_poly.pdbx_strand_id
1 'polypeptide(L)'
;MHAGLLLVLGGLLGSGCQQYEFEELPSSVIKESRWETTIAISAAADILFVIDNSGSMVGEQLQLGGSFGAFTAELEDAFGDDYRIAVVTTGVESPGCPPCGGTYPSSCMNETGESGRFQNRLGHNDGTILDPNFSFTTDPNCPAVMSAAQKSCFYDTASERGIALVGTNGCGYERGLEPVRLALSELQAGQPFLRENATLAIIIVSDEEDCGRVGDVTEGISNVGGDICYYSSKGRDPEERTNEPDTGKPYELTPIDYYYNEFMKLKGNQVGMVKFAAIVGVTDPEDPSTTEITYYWDDDDNRYRVNAACETPGCKAQCPPPQDPNNPAQQRKYKNCLTACEAKPGVRYINLVEMFKANGDNGFIDTICQNNFSATMKAVGEFVRCPKIFKLNEPILHPDLANILINDQEVPRYSCGFSDQVRLVECSGPDDGSCPDGVDCVPTWTYQPPTDPPDPKAKGGTISFASHYDPCEFFETGESVHIELVYVIP
;
A
#
# COMPACT_ATOMS: atom_id res chain seq x y z
N MET A 1 85.38 5.05 8.74
CA MET A 1 84.67 4.98 7.45
C MET A 1 83.18 5.13 7.72
N HIS A 2 82.57 6.23 7.29
CA HIS A 2 81.22 6.41 6.73
C HIS A 2 81.01 7.93 6.51
N ALA A 3 80.30 8.27 5.44
CA ALA A 3 80.47 9.46 4.61
C ALA A 3 79.29 10.46 4.63
N GLY A 4 79.50 11.61 3.98
CA GLY A 4 78.47 12.46 3.34
C GLY A 4 78.23 13.80 4.05
N LEU A 5 78.54 15.00 3.53
CA LEU A 5 78.16 15.75 2.30
C LEU A 5 77.39 17.03 2.75
N LEU A 6 77.93 18.23 2.48
CA LEU A 6 77.40 19.57 2.84
C LEU A 6 77.10 20.38 1.54
N LEU A 7 75.91 20.99 1.37
CA LEU A 7 75.54 22.42 1.58
C LEU A 7 76.41 23.43 0.75
N VAL A 8 75.95 24.48 0.05
CA VAL A 8 74.77 25.37 0.20
C VAL A 8 74.64 26.41 -0.93
N LEU A 9 73.39 26.86 -1.16
CA LEU A 9 72.78 28.10 -1.72
C LEU A 9 73.43 28.98 -2.82
N GLY A 10 72.54 29.46 -3.70
CA GLY A 10 72.49 30.88 -4.11
C GLY A 10 71.44 31.24 -5.18
N GLY A 11 70.48 32.11 -4.84
CA GLY A 11 69.88 33.10 -5.79
C GLY A 11 68.40 32.95 -6.22
N LEU A 12 67.52 33.76 -5.61
CA LEU A 12 66.15 34.10 -6.09
C LEU A 12 66.21 35.30 -7.06
N LEU A 13 65.36 35.32 -8.09
CA LEU A 13 64.52 36.45 -8.54
C LEU A 13 63.53 35.95 -9.61
N GLY A 14 62.24 36.25 -9.41
CA GLY A 14 61.14 35.74 -10.23
C GLY A 14 60.64 36.69 -11.31
N SER A 15 59.90 36.11 -12.26
CA SER A 15 58.91 36.81 -13.08
C SER A 15 57.97 35.79 -13.76
N GLY A 16 56.68 35.84 -13.38
CA GLY A 16 55.54 35.60 -14.27
C GLY A 16 55.07 34.16 -14.53
N CYS A 17 54.41 33.51 -13.56
CA CYS A 17 53.32 32.61 -13.92
C CYS A 17 52.09 33.49 -14.15
N GLN A 18 51.57 33.53 -15.38
CA GLN A 18 50.21 34.00 -15.60
C GLN A 18 49.30 33.10 -14.76
N GLN A 19 48.63 33.67 -13.77
CA GLN A 19 47.45 33.05 -13.19
C GLN A 19 46.43 33.00 -14.31
N TYR A 20 46.18 31.80 -14.83
CA TYR A 20 44.89 31.52 -15.42
C TYR A 20 43.89 31.68 -14.28
N GLU A 21 43.21 32.82 -14.20
CA GLU A 21 41.94 32.89 -13.50
C GLU A 21 41.05 31.88 -14.21
N PHE A 22 40.76 30.79 -13.51
CA PHE A 22 39.72 29.87 -13.90
C PHE A 22 38.42 30.66 -13.74
N GLU A 23 37.97 31.29 -14.82
CA GLU A 23 36.63 31.87 -14.89
C GLU A 23 35.68 30.66 -14.91
N GLU A 24 35.21 30.25 -13.74
CA GLU A 24 34.08 29.34 -13.64
C GLU A 24 32.93 30.01 -14.39
N LEU A 25 32.63 29.48 -15.58
CA LEU A 25 31.43 29.85 -16.31
C LEU A 25 30.26 29.75 -15.34
N PRO A 26 29.33 30.73 -15.31
CA PRO A 26 28.16 30.63 -14.46
C PRO A 26 27.48 29.32 -14.80
N SER A 27 27.47 28.39 -13.84
CA SER A 27 26.74 27.15 -14.01
C SER A 27 25.27 27.54 -14.11
N SER A 28 24.73 27.64 -15.33
CA SER A 28 23.38 27.16 -15.54
C SER A 28 23.47 25.68 -15.18
N VAL A 29 23.09 25.31 -13.95
CA VAL A 29 23.27 23.96 -13.38
C VAL A 29 22.26 23.00 -14.02
N ILE A 30 22.20 22.98 -15.34
CA ILE A 30 21.42 22.02 -16.10
C ILE A 30 22.05 20.65 -15.82
N LYS A 31 21.38 19.82 -15.03
CA LYS A 31 21.81 18.46 -14.71
C LYS A 31 20.97 17.47 -15.50
N GLU A 32 21.65 16.46 -16.04
CA GLU A 32 20.97 15.23 -16.49
C GLU A 32 20.42 14.51 -15.25
N SER A 33 19.17 14.10 -15.33
CA SER A 33 18.50 13.25 -14.36
C SER A 33 17.93 12.02 -15.06
N ARG A 34 17.79 10.95 -14.31
CA ARG A 34 17.22 9.68 -14.77
C ARG A 34 16.07 9.30 -13.85
N TRP A 35 14.96 8.91 -14.46
CA TRP A 35 13.86 8.27 -13.77
C TRP A 35 13.66 6.91 -14.40
N GLU A 36 13.51 5.88 -13.58
CA GLU A 36 13.43 4.50 -14.03
C GLU A 36 12.29 3.81 -13.32
N THR A 37 11.59 2.93 -14.03
CA THR A 37 10.62 2.01 -13.44
C THR A 37 10.62 0.68 -14.18
N THR A 38 10.12 -0.36 -13.52
CA THR A 38 9.88 -1.66 -14.14
C THR A 38 8.44 -2.06 -13.89
N ILE A 39 7.71 -2.35 -14.96
CA ILE A 39 6.33 -2.83 -14.90
C ILE A 39 6.29 -4.30 -15.33
N ALA A 40 5.34 -5.04 -14.77
CA ALA A 40 5.04 -6.40 -15.21
C ALA A 40 3.75 -6.40 -16.03
N ILE A 41 3.78 -7.07 -17.17
CA ILE A 41 2.62 -7.18 -18.06
C ILE A 41 1.81 -8.40 -17.66
N SER A 42 0.59 -8.17 -17.20
CA SER A 42 -0.31 -9.23 -16.78
C SER A 42 -1.73 -8.97 -17.27
N ALA A 43 -2.32 -9.96 -17.94
CA ALA A 43 -3.73 -9.96 -18.31
C ALA A 43 -4.66 -10.48 -17.19
N ALA A 44 -4.09 -10.91 -16.05
CA ALA A 44 -4.83 -11.48 -14.92
C ALA A 44 -4.38 -10.89 -13.58
N ALA A 45 -5.24 -10.97 -12.55
CA ALA A 45 -4.90 -10.51 -11.20
C ALA A 45 -5.42 -11.47 -10.11
N ASP A 46 -4.57 -11.77 -9.11
CA ASP A 46 -4.95 -12.45 -7.88
C ASP A 46 -4.89 -11.44 -6.73
N ILE A 47 -6.03 -11.17 -6.10
CA ILE A 47 -6.19 -10.06 -5.17
C ILE A 47 -6.57 -10.63 -3.80
N LEU A 48 -5.71 -10.37 -2.81
CA LEU A 48 -5.91 -10.77 -1.43
C LEU A 48 -6.21 -9.54 -0.59
N PHE A 49 -7.44 -9.43 -0.11
CA PHE A 49 -7.78 -8.47 0.93
C PHE A 49 -7.48 -9.07 2.31
N VAL A 50 -6.82 -8.29 3.15
CA VAL A 50 -6.70 -8.54 4.59
C VAL A 50 -7.52 -7.47 5.27
N ILE A 51 -8.65 -7.88 5.85
CA ILE A 51 -9.57 -6.95 6.51
C ILE A 51 -9.49 -7.17 8.01
N ASP A 52 -9.19 -6.09 8.72
CA ASP A 52 -9.14 -6.11 10.16
C ASP A 52 -10.52 -6.40 10.75
N ASN A 53 -10.54 -7.40 11.62
CA ASN A 53 -11.73 -7.82 12.34
C ASN A 53 -11.71 -7.38 13.81
N SER A 54 -10.91 -6.38 14.17
CA SER A 54 -10.94 -5.70 15.47
C SER A 54 -12.33 -5.11 15.77
N GLY A 55 -12.58 -4.82 17.04
CA GLY A 55 -13.87 -4.30 17.52
C GLY A 55 -14.25 -2.92 16.98
N SER A 56 -13.25 -2.10 16.63
CA SER A 56 -13.40 -0.73 16.16
C SER A 56 -13.78 -0.64 14.68
N MET A 57 -13.42 -1.64 13.87
CA MET A 57 -13.60 -1.70 12.41
C MET A 57 -15.05 -1.76 11.90
N VAL A 58 -16.07 -1.61 12.77
CA VAL A 58 -17.48 -1.74 12.35
C VAL A 58 -17.84 -0.67 11.30
N GLY A 59 -17.47 0.58 11.56
CA GLY A 59 -17.81 1.70 10.69
C GLY A 59 -17.11 1.57 9.33
N GLU A 60 -15.84 1.25 9.37
CA GLU A 60 -14.93 1.08 8.24
C GLU A 60 -15.40 -0.07 7.36
N GLN A 61 -15.72 -1.25 7.91
CA GLN A 61 -16.23 -2.40 7.14
C GLN A 61 -17.53 -2.09 6.39
N LEU A 62 -18.47 -1.36 7.01
CA LEU A 62 -19.74 -0.99 6.36
C LEU A 62 -19.52 0.00 5.21
N GLN A 63 -18.68 1.02 5.42
CA GLN A 63 -18.40 2.05 4.41
C GLN A 63 -17.53 1.52 3.26
N LEU A 64 -16.60 0.62 3.57
CA LEU A 64 -15.80 -0.12 2.60
C LEU A 64 -16.69 -1.01 1.73
N GLY A 65 -17.62 -1.76 2.35
CA GLY A 65 -18.64 -2.57 1.69
C GLY A 65 -19.35 -1.81 0.58
N GLY A 66 -19.91 -0.64 0.92
CA GLY A 66 -20.62 0.23 -0.03
C GLY A 66 -19.78 0.76 -1.19
N SER A 67 -18.46 0.64 -1.14
CA SER A 67 -17.52 1.24 -2.09
C SER A 67 -16.87 0.21 -3.04
N PHE A 68 -17.04 -1.09 -2.81
CA PHE A 68 -16.39 -2.13 -3.62
C PHE A 68 -16.84 -2.15 -5.09
N GLY A 69 -18.01 -1.60 -5.41
CA GLY A 69 -18.46 -1.45 -6.80
C GLY A 69 -17.48 -0.63 -7.64
N ALA A 70 -16.87 0.41 -7.05
CA ALA A 70 -15.85 1.23 -7.73
C ALA A 70 -14.56 0.44 -8.00
N PHE A 71 -14.18 -0.45 -7.08
CA PHE A 71 -13.04 -1.34 -7.26
C PHE A 71 -13.27 -2.38 -8.35
N THR A 72 -14.39 -3.11 -8.30
CA THR A 72 -14.67 -4.18 -9.28
C THR A 72 -14.86 -3.66 -10.69
N ALA A 73 -15.35 -2.42 -10.87
CA ALA A 73 -15.47 -1.80 -12.19
C ALA A 73 -14.10 -1.61 -12.86
N GLU A 74 -13.08 -1.18 -12.12
CA GLU A 74 -11.72 -1.03 -12.64
C GLU A 74 -11.07 -2.39 -12.96
N LEU A 75 -11.37 -3.43 -12.17
CA LEU A 75 -10.88 -4.79 -12.47
C LEU A 75 -11.52 -5.36 -13.74
N GLU A 76 -12.82 -5.15 -13.94
CA GLU A 76 -13.54 -5.60 -15.14
C GLU A 76 -13.04 -4.87 -16.39
N ASP A 77 -12.73 -3.57 -16.29
CA ASP A 77 -12.09 -2.80 -17.36
C ASP A 77 -10.69 -3.33 -17.70
N ALA A 78 -9.88 -3.63 -16.68
CA ALA A 78 -8.49 -4.02 -16.86
C ALA A 78 -8.28 -5.49 -17.25
N PHE A 79 -9.07 -6.41 -16.70
CA PHE A 79 -8.82 -7.85 -16.76
C PHE A 79 -10.01 -8.65 -17.34
N GLY A 80 -11.14 -7.99 -17.65
CA GLY A 80 -12.38 -8.67 -17.98
C GLY A 80 -12.78 -9.64 -16.86
N ASP A 81 -12.84 -10.94 -17.18
CA ASP A 81 -13.23 -11.97 -16.22
C ASP A 81 -12.02 -12.63 -15.50
N ASP A 82 -10.78 -12.29 -15.86
CA ASP A 82 -9.58 -13.05 -15.45
C ASP A 82 -8.92 -12.59 -14.14
N TYR A 83 -9.73 -12.11 -13.20
CA TYR A 83 -9.29 -11.77 -11.84
C TYR A 83 -9.88 -12.70 -10.79
N ARG A 84 -9.16 -12.82 -9.66
CA ARG A 84 -9.57 -13.57 -8.49
C ARG A 84 -9.48 -12.72 -7.25
N ILE A 85 -10.45 -12.85 -6.35
CA ILE A 85 -10.45 -12.17 -5.06
C ILE A 85 -10.57 -13.21 -3.95
N ALA A 86 -9.74 -13.08 -2.93
CA ALA A 86 -9.85 -13.78 -1.65
C ALA A 86 -9.75 -12.78 -0.50
N VAL A 87 -10.35 -13.13 0.64
CA VAL A 87 -10.32 -12.30 1.86
C VAL A 87 -9.79 -13.15 3.01
N VAL A 88 -8.90 -12.58 3.82
CA VAL A 88 -8.49 -13.09 5.14
C VAL A 88 -8.63 -11.98 6.18
N THR A 89 -8.53 -12.33 7.47
CA THR A 89 -8.53 -11.35 8.56
C THR A 89 -7.16 -11.17 9.17
N THR A 90 -7.03 -10.18 10.06
CA THR A 90 -5.82 -9.90 10.86
C THR A 90 -5.59 -10.90 11.99
N GLY A 91 -6.58 -11.74 12.31
CA GLY A 91 -6.49 -12.72 13.40
C GLY A 91 -5.59 -13.91 13.08
N VAL A 92 -4.65 -14.22 13.98
CA VAL A 92 -3.84 -15.45 13.95
C VAL A 92 -3.94 -16.15 15.30
N GLU A 93 -4.05 -17.49 15.29
CA GLU A 93 -4.10 -18.28 16.53
C GLU A 93 -2.87 -18.06 17.40
N SER A 94 -3.09 -17.77 18.68
CA SER A 94 -2.01 -17.49 19.61
C SER A 94 -2.47 -17.65 21.08
N PRO A 95 -1.57 -17.64 22.08
CA PRO A 95 -1.97 -17.72 23.49
C PRO A 95 -2.95 -16.62 23.94
N GLY A 96 -2.80 -15.39 23.43
CA GLY A 96 -3.70 -14.25 23.65
C GLY A 96 -4.87 -14.19 22.67
N CYS A 97 -4.83 -15.00 21.61
CA CYS A 97 -5.93 -15.24 20.67
C CYS A 97 -6.37 -16.73 20.72
N PRO A 98 -6.82 -17.25 21.88
CA PRO A 98 -7.17 -18.65 22.00
C PRO A 98 -8.42 -19.01 21.19
N PRO A 99 -8.66 -20.31 20.94
CA PRO A 99 -9.89 -20.79 20.33
C PRO A 99 -11.12 -20.34 21.15
N CYS A 100 -12.17 -19.94 20.47
CA CYS A 100 -13.36 -19.39 21.10
C CYS A 100 -14.11 -20.47 21.89
N GLY A 101 -14.25 -20.31 23.21
CA GLY A 101 -14.98 -21.19 24.12
C GLY A 101 -16.22 -20.50 24.72
N GLY A 102 -17.28 -21.28 24.98
CA GLY A 102 -18.62 -20.80 25.34
C GLY A 102 -18.72 -19.67 26.39
N THR A 103 -19.82 -18.91 26.25
CA THR A 103 -20.34 -17.69 26.94
C THR A 103 -20.39 -16.42 26.06
N TYR A 104 -19.73 -16.38 24.89
CA TYR A 104 -19.88 -15.31 23.88
C TYR A 104 -20.18 -15.90 22.49
N PRO A 105 -21.41 -16.37 22.21
CA PRO A 105 -21.70 -17.20 21.05
C PRO A 105 -21.97 -16.44 19.73
N SER A 106 -22.13 -15.11 19.77
CA SER A 106 -22.58 -14.33 18.60
C SER A 106 -21.52 -13.42 18.01
N SER A 107 -20.34 -13.40 18.60
CA SER A 107 -19.31 -12.44 18.25
C SER A 107 -18.09 -13.19 17.68
N CYS A 108 -17.55 -14.15 18.42
CA CYS A 108 -16.55 -15.08 17.90
C CYS A 108 -17.19 -16.29 17.19
N MET A 109 -17.36 -16.23 15.85
CA MET A 109 -18.14 -17.24 15.10
C MET A 109 -17.33 -18.28 14.30
N ASN A 110 -15.99 -18.29 14.34
CA ASN A 110 -15.25 -19.57 14.27
C ASN A 110 -13.81 -19.46 14.81
N GLU A 111 -13.35 -20.60 15.31
CA GLU A 111 -12.21 -20.91 16.16
C GLU A 111 -10.86 -20.46 15.60
N THR A 112 -9.96 -20.02 16.49
CA THR A 112 -8.56 -19.63 16.20
C THR A 112 -8.51 -18.33 15.40
N GLY A 113 -7.57 -17.42 15.63
CA GLY A 113 -7.36 -16.38 14.63
C GLY A 113 -7.27 -17.06 13.26
N GLU A 114 -7.98 -16.57 12.26
CA GLU A 114 -8.29 -17.35 11.06
C GLU A 114 -7.04 -17.81 10.30
N SER A 115 -5.86 -17.29 10.68
CA SER A 115 -4.54 -17.87 10.38
C SER A 115 -4.35 -18.03 8.88
N GLY A 116 -4.80 -17.04 8.11
CA GLY A 116 -4.74 -17.04 6.65
C GLY A 116 -5.84 -17.85 5.96
N ARG A 117 -6.86 -18.34 6.67
CA ARG A 117 -8.00 -19.00 6.05
C ARG A 117 -8.81 -18.02 5.20
N PHE A 118 -8.98 -18.36 3.93
CA PHE A 118 -9.87 -17.62 3.03
C PHE A 118 -11.33 -17.65 3.49
N GLN A 119 -11.96 -16.48 3.48
CA GLN A 119 -13.36 -16.30 3.86
C GLN A 119 -14.30 -16.84 2.79
N ASN A 120 -15.27 -17.64 3.22
CA ASN A 120 -16.36 -18.16 2.38
C ASN A 120 -17.74 -17.95 3.01
N ARG A 121 -17.82 -17.03 3.98
CA ARG A 121 -19.05 -16.69 4.69
C ARG A 121 -19.47 -15.28 4.32
N LEU A 122 -20.73 -15.11 3.97
CA LEU A 122 -21.33 -13.82 3.68
C LEU A 122 -21.75 -13.16 4.99
N GLY A 123 -20.96 -12.21 5.47
CA GLY A 123 -21.26 -11.42 6.65
C GLY A 123 -22.22 -10.28 6.36
N HIS A 124 -23.02 -9.91 7.35
CA HIS A 124 -23.93 -8.76 7.36
C HIS A 124 -24.01 -8.21 8.78
N ASN A 125 -24.14 -6.90 8.95
CA ASN A 125 -24.41 -6.31 10.27
C ASN A 125 -25.91 -6.03 10.41
N ASP A 126 -26.63 -6.86 11.17
CA ASP A 126 -28.04 -6.65 11.51
C ASP A 126 -28.23 -5.56 12.60
N GLY A 127 -27.12 -5.04 13.15
CA GLY A 127 -27.08 -4.07 14.23
C GLY A 127 -26.81 -2.64 13.77
N THR A 128 -26.11 -1.88 14.61
CA THR A 128 -25.64 -0.52 14.30
C THR A 128 -24.12 -0.45 14.46
N ILE A 129 -23.50 0.67 14.10
CA ILE A 129 -22.07 0.89 14.40
C ILE A 129 -21.81 0.82 15.92
N LEU A 130 -22.74 1.34 16.73
CA LEU A 130 -22.58 1.43 18.19
C LEU A 130 -22.99 0.17 18.95
N ASP A 131 -23.67 -0.74 18.27
CA ASP A 131 -24.17 -1.99 18.80
C ASP A 131 -24.18 -3.01 17.65
N PRO A 132 -22.98 -3.45 17.20
CA PRO A 132 -22.86 -4.33 16.05
C PRO A 132 -23.45 -5.69 16.35
N ASN A 133 -24.14 -6.27 15.36
CA ASN A 133 -24.67 -7.61 15.42
C ASN A 133 -24.43 -8.30 14.07
N PHE A 134 -23.25 -8.89 13.92
CA PHE A 134 -22.89 -9.56 12.67
C PHE A 134 -23.54 -10.94 12.56
N SER A 135 -24.21 -11.20 11.44
CA SER A 135 -24.68 -12.52 11.03
C SER A 135 -23.90 -13.03 9.82
N PHE A 136 -23.62 -14.34 9.82
CA PHE A 136 -22.88 -15.00 8.75
C PHE A 136 -23.70 -16.13 8.15
N THR A 137 -23.71 -16.21 6.83
CA THR A 137 -24.30 -17.33 6.09
C THR A 137 -23.29 -17.91 5.10
N THR A 138 -23.46 -19.17 4.70
CA THR A 138 -22.68 -19.79 3.64
C THR A 138 -23.54 -19.97 2.40
N ASP A 139 -23.02 -19.63 1.23
CA ASP A 139 -23.65 -19.90 -0.05
C ASP A 139 -22.71 -20.81 -0.88
N PRO A 140 -23.14 -21.99 -1.33
CA PRO A 140 -22.34 -22.86 -2.20
C PRO A 140 -21.85 -22.18 -3.50
N ASN A 141 -22.50 -21.11 -3.95
CA ASN A 141 -22.08 -20.33 -5.12
C ASN A 141 -21.00 -19.27 -4.80
N CYS A 142 -20.73 -19.03 -3.51
CA CYS A 142 -19.71 -18.12 -3.02
C CYS A 142 -18.51 -18.88 -2.44
N PRO A 143 -17.57 -19.31 -3.30
CA PRO A 143 -16.34 -19.95 -2.86
C PRO A 143 -15.42 -18.95 -2.16
N ALA A 144 -14.41 -19.48 -1.47
CA ALA A 144 -13.42 -18.67 -0.76
C ALA A 144 -12.48 -17.88 -1.71
N VAL A 145 -12.34 -18.36 -2.95
CA VAL A 145 -11.64 -17.69 -4.04
C VAL A 145 -12.66 -17.40 -5.13
N MET A 146 -13.01 -16.13 -5.28
CA MET A 146 -14.06 -15.69 -6.19
C MET A 146 -13.46 -15.28 -7.54
N SER A 147 -14.17 -15.57 -8.62
CA SER A 147 -13.91 -15.01 -9.95
C SER A 147 -14.84 -13.83 -10.23
N ALA A 148 -14.67 -13.16 -11.38
CA ALA A 148 -15.56 -12.09 -11.83
C ALA A 148 -17.05 -12.47 -11.83
N ALA A 149 -17.37 -13.73 -12.17
CA ALA A 149 -18.73 -14.25 -12.16
C ALA A 149 -19.39 -14.24 -10.76
N GLN A 150 -18.60 -14.12 -9.69
CA GLN A 150 -19.02 -14.20 -8.30
C GLN A 150 -18.82 -12.87 -7.56
N LYS A 151 -18.72 -11.75 -8.27
CA LYS A 151 -18.47 -10.43 -7.64
C LYS A 151 -19.48 -10.05 -6.54
N SER A 152 -20.74 -10.50 -6.64
CA SER A 152 -21.73 -10.28 -5.59
C SER A 152 -21.42 -11.02 -4.27
N CYS A 153 -20.59 -12.07 -4.32
CA CYS A 153 -20.09 -12.73 -3.11
C CYS A 153 -19.06 -11.89 -2.37
N PHE A 154 -18.35 -10.99 -3.06
CA PHE A 154 -17.41 -10.07 -2.43
C PHE A 154 -18.17 -9.08 -1.56
N TYR A 155 -19.15 -8.41 -2.16
CA TYR A 155 -20.18 -7.63 -1.48
C TYR A 155 -21.37 -7.40 -2.42
N ASP A 156 -22.57 -7.77 -1.97
CA ASP A 156 -23.83 -7.45 -2.62
C ASP A 156 -24.48 -6.25 -1.91
N THR A 157 -24.61 -5.14 -2.63
CA THR A 157 -25.22 -3.91 -2.11
C THR A 157 -26.72 -4.06 -1.84
N ALA A 158 -27.41 -4.99 -2.50
CA ALA A 158 -28.84 -5.18 -2.32
C ALA A 158 -29.17 -5.90 -1.01
N SER A 159 -28.36 -6.89 -0.64
CA SER A 159 -28.51 -7.63 0.62
C SER A 159 -27.55 -7.18 1.73
N GLU A 160 -26.64 -6.25 1.42
CA GLU A 160 -25.58 -5.75 2.29
C GLU A 160 -24.77 -6.91 2.90
N ARG A 161 -24.51 -7.92 2.07
CA ARG A 161 -23.84 -9.18 2.45
C ARG A 161 -22.60 -9.40 1.61
N GLY A 162 -21.53 -9.91 2.21
CA GLY A 162 -20.33 -10.23 1.47
C GLY A 162 -19.26 -10.90 2.30
N ILE A 163 -18.31 -11.57 1.64
CA ILE A 163 -17.14 -12.14 2.34
C ILE A 163 -16.18 -11.06 2.86
N ALA A 164 -16.30 -9.82 2.37
CA ALA A 164 -15.53 -8.69 2.86
C ALA A 164 -16.04 -8.15 4.22
N LEU A 165 -17.25 -8.52 4.65
CA LEU A 165 -17.76 -8.20 5.99
C LEU A 165 -17.36 -9.34 6.92
N VAL A 166 -16.17 -9.21 7.51
CA VAL A 166 -15.54 -10.25 8.32
C VAL A 166 -15.98 -10.24 9.79
N GLY A 167 -16.71 -9.19 10.19
CA GLY A 167 -17.13 -8.97 11.58
C GLY A 167 -16.03 -8.37 12.44
N THR A 168 -16.33 -8.13 13.71
CA THR A 168 -15.50 -7.28 14.59
C THR A 168 -15.13 -7.96 15.92
N ASN A 169 -14.86 -9.27 15.84
CA ASN A 169 -14.56 -10.10 17.02
C ASN A 169 -13.21 -10.81 16.90
N GLY A 170 -12.31 -10.16 16.18
CA GLY A 170 -10.90 -10.48 16.08
C GLY A 170 -10.19 -10.35 17.41
N CYS A 171 -8.90 -10.70 17.37
CA CYS A 171 -8.04 -10.54 18.52
C CYS A 171 -7.61 -9.09 18.68
N GLY A 172 -7.39 -8.61 19.90
CA GLY A 172 -6.67 -7.36 20.16
C GLY A 172 -5.15 -7.47 19.98
N TYR A 173 -4.70 -8.34 19.08
CA TYR A 173 -3.32 -8.45 18.60
C TYR A 173 -3.42 -8.64 17.07
N GLU A 174 -3.51 -7.52 16.37
CA GLU A 174 -3.77 -7.44 14.94
C GLU A 174 -2.50 -7.79 14.19
N ARG A 175 -2.51 -8.82 13.35
CA ARG A 175 -1.29 -9.35 12.73
C ARG A 175 -1.35 -9.31 11.21
N GLY A 176 -1.82 -8.23 10.59
CA GLY A 176 -2.22 -8.22 9.17
C GLY A 176 -1.21 -8.79 8.16
N LEU A 177 0.09 -8.79 8.44
CA LEU A 177 1.10 -9.37 7.53
C LEU A 177 1.26 -10.90 7.65
N GLU A 178 1.03 -11.49 8.84
CA GLU A 178 1.25 -12.93 9.05
C GLU A 178 0.19 -13.84 8.41
N PRO A 179 -1.13 -13.54 8.44
CA PRO A 179 -2.17 -14.23 7.69
C PRO A 179 -1.89 -14.27 6.19
N VAL A 180 -1.28 -13.23 5.60
CA VAL A 180 -0.88 -13.27 4.18
C VAL A 180 0.14 -14.38 3.94
N ARG A 181 1.18 -14.44 4.79
CA ARG A 181 2.20 -15.50 4.70
C ARG A 181 1.57 -16.88 4.89
N LEU A 182 0.71 -17.06 5.89
CA LEU A 182 0.03 -18.34 6.15
C LEU A 182 -0.88 -18.74 4.99
N ALA A 183 -1.74 -17.82 4.54
CA ALA A 183 -2.65 -18.03 3.42
C ALA A 183 -1.91 -18.43 2.15
N LEU A 184 -0.80 -17.76 1.83
CA LEU A 184 -0.13 -17.93 0.55
C LEU A 184 0.97 -19.01 0.56
N SER A 185 1.47 -19.41 1.73
CA SER A 185 2.46 -20.50 1.86
C SER A 185 1.83 -21.91 1.94
N GLU A 186 0.59 -22.04 2.43
CA GLU A 186 -0.07 -23.35 2.62
C GLU A 186 -0.91 -23.83 1.41
N LEU A 187 -1.06 -23.00 0.37
CA LEU A 187 -1.89 -23.30 -0.82
C LEU A 187 -1.32 -24.38 -1.77
N GLN A 188 -0.33 -25.15 -1.35
CA GLN A 188 0.05 -26.37 -2.09
C GLN A 188 -0.99 -27.51 -1.96
N ALA A 189 -2.05 -27.35 -1.16
CA ALA A 189 -3.07 -28.39 -0.93
C ALA A 189 -4.50 -27.99 -1.37
N GLY A 190 -4.70 -27.67 -2.66
CA GLY A 190 -5.99 -27.95 -3.33
C GLY A 190 -6.90 -26.78 -3.72
N GLN A 191 -6.50 -25.53 -3.53
CA GLN A 191 -7.17 -24.35 -4.11
C GLN A 191 -6.09 -23.42 -4.71
N PRO A 192 -5.82 -23.46 -6.04
CA PRO A 192 -4.79 -22.60 -6.60
C PRO A 192 -5.32 -21.16 -6.66
N PHE A 193 -5.07 -20.35 -5.63
CA PHE A 193 -5.33 -18.91 -5.69
C PHE A 193 -4.28 -18.22 -6.56
N LEU A 194 -2.99 -18.42 -6.22
CA LEU A 194 -1.86 -17.85 -6.95
C LEU A 194 -1.67 -18.51 -8.32
N ARG A 195 -1.72 -17.70 -9.37
CA ARG A 195 -1.39 -18.06 -10.76
C ARG A 195 -0.05 -17.46 -11.16
N GLU A 196 0.74 -18.18 -11.94
CA GLU A 196 2.10 -17.75 -12.33
C GLU A 196 2.10 -16.39 -13.04
N ASN A 197 1.24 -16.23 -14.06
CA ASN A 197 1.17 -15.04 -14.92
C ASN A 197 0.08 -14.03 -14.51
N ALA A 198 -0.37 -14.06 -13.26
CA ALA A 198 -1.28 -13.05 -12.72
C ALA A 198 -0.54 -12.14 -11.75
N THR A 199 -0.79 -10.83 -11.78
CA THR A 199 -0.28 -9.92 -10.74
C THR A 199 -0.91 -10.29 -9.40
N LEU A 200 -0.11 -10.40 -8.34
CA LEU A 200 -0.60 -10.54 -6.97
C LEU A 200 -0.76 -9.15 -6.34
N ALA A 201 -1.96 -8.78 -5.94
CA ALA A 201 -2.21 -7.59 -5.14
C ALA A 201 -2.59 -7.99 -3.71
N ILE A 202 -1.84 -7.49 -2.72
CA ILE A 202 -2.14 -7.66 -1.30
C ILE A 202 -2.65 -6.30 -0.80
N ILE A 203 -3.87 -6.27 -0.27
CA ILE A 203 -4.54 -5.04 0.16
C ILE A 203 -4.89 -5.18 1.63
N ILE A 204 -4.22 -4.41 2.49
CA ILE A 204 -4.49 -4.34 3.92
C ILE A 204 -5.49 -3.23 4.20
N VAL A 205 -6.50 -3.52 5.02
CA VAL A 205 -7.41 -2.52 5.60
C VAL A 205 -7.45 -2.74 7.11
N SER A 206 -6.87 -1.81 7.88
CA SER A 206 -6.75 -1.94 9.34
C SER A 206 -6.66 -0.56 10.00
N ASP A 207 -7.34 -0.40 11.13
CA ASP A 207 -7.25 0.78 11.99
C ASP A 207 -6.22 0.59 13.13
N GLU A 208 -5.42 -0.47 13.05
CA GLU A 208 -4.45 -0.92 14.05
C GLU A 208 -3.05 -1.09 13.43
N GLU A 209 -2.04 -1.36 14.26
CA GLU A 209 -0.68 -1.67 13.84
C GLU A 209 -0.46 -3.19 13.64
N ASP A 210 0.43 -3.58 12.73
CA ASP A 210 0.85 -4.98 12.58
C ASP A 210 1.67 -5.46 13.79
N CYS A 211 1.16 -6.45 14.53
CA CYS A 211 1.80 -7.02 15.71
C CYS A 211 2.86 -8.09 15.39
N GLY A 212 3.27 -8.22 14.12
CA GLY A 212 4.23 -9.21 13.66
C GLY A 212 3.72 -10.65 13.77
N ARG A 213 4.63 -11.58 14.06
CA ARG A 213 4.34 -13.03 14.16
C ARG A 213 3.94 -13.44 15.56
N VAL A 214 3.22 -14.56 15.63
CA VAL A 214 2.91 -15.21 16.91
C VAL A 214 4.20 -15.47 17.67
N GLY A 215 4.26 -14.96 18.90
CA GLY A 215 5.45 -15.04 19.72
C GLY A 215 6.45 -13.90 19.53
N ASP A 216 6.15 -12.85 18.77
CA ASP A 216 6.96 -11.61 18.76
C ASP A 216 6.66 -10.74 19.98
N VAL A 217 5.38 -10.61 20.36
CA VAL A 217 4.97 -9.90 21.58
C VAL A 217 4.65 -10.86 22.73
N THR A 218 4.65 -10.35 23.96
CA THR A 218 4.12 -11.09 25.10
C THR A 218 2.62 -10.88 25.17
N GLU A 219 1.87 -11.96 25.01
CA GLU A 219 0.41 -11.92 24.98
C GLU A 219 -0.21 -12.27 26.33
N GLY A 220 -1.46 -11.85 26.55
CA GLY A 220 -2.22 -12.17 27.76
C GLY A 220 -1.86 -11.31 28.99
N ILE A 221 -1.08 -10.23 28.81
CA ILE A 221 -0.77 -9.27 29.87
C ILE A 221 -1.94 -8.29 30.03
N SER A 222 -2.60 -8.32 31.18
CA SER A 222 -3.81 -7.52 31.47
C SER A 222 -3.61 -6.01 31.36
N ASN A 223 -2.39 -5.52 31.59
CA ASN A 223 -2.13 -4.09 31.76
C ASN A 223 -1.74 -3.38 30.46
N VAL A 224 -1.27 -4.14 29.46
CA VAL A 224 -0.81 -3.58 28.17
C VAL A 224 -1.76 -3.98 27.05
N GLY A 225 -2.22 -5.24 27.00
CA GLY A 225 -3.09 -5.72 25.93
C GLY A 225 -2.47 -5.48 24.55
N GLY A 226 -3.29 -5.10 23.56
CA GLY A 226 -2.84 -4.78 22.19
C GLY A 226 -1.85 -3.62 22.06
N ASP A 227 -1.76 -2.72 23.06
CA ASP A 227 -0.82 -1.59 23.03
C ASP A 227 0.65 -2.07 22.91
N ILE A 228 0.94 -3.33 23.27
CA ILE A 228 2.28 -3.92 23.16
C ILE A 228 2.75 -4.04 21.72
N CYS A 229 1.82 -4.15 20.76
CA CYS A 229 2.14 -4.19 19.33
C CYS A 229 2.81 -2.88 18.90
N TYR A 230 2.34 -1.75 19.42
CA TYR A 230 2.89 -0.43 19.16
C TYR A 230 4.25 -0.20 19.85
N TYR A 231 4.43 -0.71 21.06
CA TYR A 231 5.73 -0.62 21.75
C TYR A 231 6.78 -1.44 21.01
N SER A 232 6.40 -2.64 20.56
CA SER A 232 7.28 -3.56 19.82
C SER A 232 7.57 -3.05 18.40
N SER A 233 6.58 -2.44 17.73
CA SER A 233 6.77 -1.75 16.45
C SER A 233 7.75 -0.57 16.58
N LYS A 234 7.63 0.22 17.66
CA LYS A 234 8.54 1.34 17.95
C LYS A 234 9.91 0.91 18.47
N GLY A 235 10.07 -0.35 18.89
CA GLY A 235 11.29 -0.86 19.52
C GLY A 235 11.46 -0.48 21.01
N ARG A 236 10.47 0.20 21.59
CA ARG A 236 10.49 0.71 22.96
C ARG A 236 9.10 1.12 23.43
N ASP A 237 8.91 1.09 24.74
CA ASP A 237 7.67 1.56 25.38
C ASP A 237 7.69 3.07 25.69
N PRO A 238 6.62 3.64 26.26
CA PRO A 238 6.53 5.07 26.59
C PRO A 238 7.52 5.53 27.68
N GLU A 239 8.14 4.61 28.42
CA GLU A 239 9.16 4.88 29.44
C GLU A 239 10.58 4.66 28.89
N GLU A 240 10.72 4.57 27.56
CA GLU A 240 11.98 4.38 26.83
C GLU A 240 12.69 3.05 27.14
N ARG A 241 11.96 2.06 27.67
CA ARG A 241 12.49 0.71 27.88
C ARG A 241 12.46 -0.06 26.58
N THR A 242 13.50 -0.84 26.30
CA THR A 242 13.61 -1.70 25.10
C THR A 242 13.17 -3.14 25.35
N ASN A 243 12.82 -3.47 26.60
CA ASN A 243 12.42 -4.81 27.02
C ASN A 243 11.17 -4.72 27.90
N GLU A 244 10.28 -5.68 27.73
CA GLU A 244 9.06 -5.82 28.51
C GLU A 244 9.41 -6.12 29.98
N PRO A 245 8.91 -5.33 30.96
CA PRO A 245 9.32 -5.42 32.35
C PRO A 245 9.12 -6.79 33.03
N ASP A 246 8.03 -7.48 32.73
CA ASP A 246 7.62 -8.69 33.45
C ASP A 246 8.34 -9.94 32.91
N THR A 247 8.61 -10.00 31.61
CA THR A 247 9.21 -11.16 30.93
C THR A 247 10.66 -10.94 30.50
N GLY A 248 11.13 -9.69 30.45
CA GLY A 248 12.43 -9.31 29.91
C GLY A 248 12.54 -9.42 28.38
N LYS A 249 11.44 -9.74 27.70
CA LYS A 249 11.41 -9.92 26.26
C LYS A 249 11.69 -8.60 25.53
N PRO A 250 12.57 -8.56 24.52
CA PRO A 250 12.78 -7.36 23.71
C PRO A 250 11.48 -6.88 23.04
N TYR A 251 11.29 -5.57 22.98
CA TYR A 251 10.29 -4.95 22.11
C TYR A 251 10.81 -5.01 20.68
N GLU A 252 10.62 -6.15 20.04
CA GLU A 252 11.09 -6.40 18.68
C GLU A 252 10.07 -7.27 17.96
N LEU A 253 9.64 -6.81 16.79
CA LEU A 253 8.78 -7.57 15.90
C LEU A 253 9.59 -8.15 14.76
N THR A 254 9.05 -9.18 14.12
CA THR A 254 9.56 -9.68 12.85
C THR A 254 9.79 -8.50 11.89
N PRO A 255 11.02 -8.34 11.38
CA PRO A 255 11.39 -7.22 10.52
C PRO A 255 10.50 -7.08 9.27
N ILE A 256 10.28 -5.86 8.79
CA ILE A 256 9.42 -5.62 7.62
C ILE A 256 10.03 -6.17 6.33
N ASP A 257 11.35 -6.14 6.20
CA ASP A 257 12.07 -6.71 5.06
C ASP A 257 11.88 -8.23 4.97
N TYR A 258 11.63 -8.93 6.07
CA TYR A 258 11.22 -10.34 6.03
C TYR A 258 9.92 -10.51 5.24
N TYR A 259 8.87 -9.75 5.56
CA TYR A 259 7.58 -9.86 4.86
C TYR A 259 7.68 -9.43 3.40
N TYR A 260 8.39 -8.34 3.12
CA TYR A 260 8.68 -7.92 1.75
C TYR A 260 9.31 -9.06 0.93
N ASN A 261 10.37 -9.68 1.46
CA ASN A 261 11.07 -10.77 0.79
C ASN A 261 10.20 -12.01 0.63
N GLU A 262 9.37 -12.37 1.61
CA GLU A 262 8.45 -13.50 1.51
C GLU A 262 7.39 -13.27 0.43
N PHE A 263 6.83 -12.06 0.34
CA PHE A 263 5.82 -11.74 -0.67
C PHE A 263 6.42 -11.71 -2.08
N MET A 264 7.60 -11.11 -2.27
CA MET A 264 8.28 -11.09 -3.57
C MET A 264 8.62 -12.49 -4.08
N LYS A 265 9.00 -13.43 -3.20
CA LYS A 265 9.26 -14.83 -3.57
C LYS A 265 8.05 -15.55 -4.18
N LEU A 266 6.82 -15.13 -3.84
CA LEU A 266 5.60 -15.74 -4.38
C LEU A 266 5.48 -15.59 -5.90
N LYS A 267 6.17 -14.60 -6.48
CA LYS A 267 6.24 -14.35 -7.92
C LYS A 267 7.68 -14.36 -8.44
N GLY A 268 8.53 -15.21 -7.85
CA GLY A 268 9.91 -15.39 -8.31
C GLY A 268 10.80 -14.14 -8.21
N ASN A 269 10.45 -13.20 -7.32
CA ASN A 269 11.10 -11.88 -7.18
C ASN A 269 11.00 -10.99 -8.44
N GLN A 270 10.00 -11.20 -9.28
CA GLN A 270 9.73 -10.33 -10.42
C GLN A 270 9.13 -9.01 -9.95
N VAL A 271 9.80 -7.89 -10.26
CA VAL A 271 9.30 -6.53 -10.01
C VAL A 271 8.01 -6.30 -10.80
N GLY A 272 7.02 -5.64 -10.21
CA GLY A 272 5.72 -5.40 -10.83
C GLY A 272 4.69 -6.52 -10.67
N MET A 273 5.11 -7.76 -10.37
CA MET A 273 4.22 -8.91 -10.21
C MET A 273 3.58 -9.00 -8.81
N VAL A 274 4.13 -8.30 -7.82
CA VAL A 274 3.57 -8.19 -6.47
C VAL A 274 3.34 -6.72 -6.16
N LYS A 275 2.11 -6.38 -5.81
CA LYS A 275 1.66 -5.04 -5.44
C LYS A 275 1.13 -5.06 -4.02
N PHE A 276 1.49 -4.06 -3.24
CA PHE A 276 1.09 -3.95 -1.85
C PHE A 276 0.36 -2.63 -1.60
N ALA A 277 -0.88 -2.72 -1.16
CA ALA A 277 -1.70 -1.58 -0.78
C ALA A 277 -2.03 -1.63 0.71
N ALA A 278 -2.01 -0.48 1.37
CA ALA A 278 -2.48 -0.33 2.74
C ALA A 278 -3.46 0.84 2.84
N ILE A 279 -4.58 0.60 3.52
CA ILE A 279 -5.58 1.60 3.89
C ILE A 279 -5.62 1.58 5.41
N VAL A 280 -4.87 2.50 6.03
CA VAL A 280 -4.53 2.44 7.47
C VAL A 280 -4.59 3.81 8.12
N GLY A 281 -4.43 3.87 9.45
CA GLY A 281 -4.32 5.15 10.15
C GLY A 281 -3.03 5.87 9.78
N VAL A 282 -3.18 7.06 9.18
CA VAL A 282 -2.08 7.96 8.77
C VAL A 282 -2.32 9.35 9.34
N THR A 283 -1.28 10.03 9.80
CA THR A 283 -1.41 11.37 10.41
C THR A 283 -1.55 12.48 9.37
N ASP A 284 -0.86 12.34 8.24
CA ASP A 284 -0.91 13.25 7.11
C ASP A 284 -1.15 12.43 5.83
N PRO A 285 -2.35 12.47 5.23
CA PRO A 285 -2.63 11.77 3.98
C PRO A 285 -1.76 12.22 2.80
N GLU A 286 -1.21 13.44 2.83
CA GLU A 286 -0.34 13.97 1.77
C GLU A 286 1.12 13.55 1.94
N ASP A 287 1.52 13.21 3.17
CA ASP A 287 2.81 12.60 3.48
C ASP A 287 2.69 11.49 4.55
N PRO A 288 2.12 10.31 4.19
CA PRO A 288 1.87 9.24 5.15
C PRO A 288 3.13 8.72 5.86
N SER A 289 4.31 8.93 5.27
CA SER A 289 5.61 8.52 5.81
C SER A 289 5.97 9.22 7.12
N THR A 290 5.31 10.36 7.42
CA THR A 290 5.50 11.13 8.66
C THR A 290 4.72 10.58 9.86
N THR A 291 3.91 9.54 9.64
CA THR A 291 3.09 8.92 10.69
C THR A 291 3.98 8.29 11.77
N GLU A 292 3.81 8.74 13.02
CA GLU A 292 4.56 8.24 14.17
C GLU A 292 3.66 7.63 15.24
N ILE A 293 4.17 6.60 15.91
CA ILE A 293 3.56 6.06 17.11
C ILE A 293 3.86 6.98 18.29
N THR A 294 2.83 7.61 18.85
CA THR A 294 2.94 8.47 20.04
C THR A 294 1.95 8.02 21.12
N TYR A 295 2.20 8.45 22.36
CA TYR A 295 1.44 7.98 23.52
C TYR A 295 0.93 9.14 24.37
N TYR A 296 -0.15 8.89 25.10
CA TYR A 296 -0.65 9.75 26.17
C TYR A 296 -0.93 8.92 27.42
N TRP A 297 -0.91 9.56 28.58
CA TRP A 297 -1.31 8.93 29.84
C TRP A 297 -2.84 9.05 29.99
N ASP A 298 -3.53 7.93 30.14
CA ASP A 298 -4.96 7.87 30.40
C ASP A 298 -5.18 7.69 31.91
N ASP A 299 -5.70 8.73 32.56
CA ASP A 299 -5.94 8.74 34.00
C ASP A 299 -7.04 7.75 34.43
N ASP A 300 -8.01 7.47 33.57
CA ASP A 300 -9.13 6.57 33.89
C ASP A 300 -8.65 5.11 33.90
N ASP A 301 -7.79 4.77 32.95
CA ASP A 301 -7.21 3.42 32.83
C ASP A 301 -5.88 3.27 33.58
N ASN A 302 -5.34 4.37 34.12
CA ASN A 302 -4.07 4.47 34.82
C ASN A 302 -2.92 3.77 34.06
N ARG A 303 -2.83 4.04 32.76
CA ARG A 303 -1.85 3.47 31.84
C ARG A 303 -1.59 4.39 30.65
N TYR A 304 -0.48 4.17 29.95
CA TYR A 304 -0.27 4.77 28.65
C TYR A 304 -1.21 4.16 27.60
N ARG A 305 -1.65 5.01 26.68
CA ARG A 305 -2.48 4.68 25.51
C ARG A 305 -1.84 5.24 24.25
N VAL A 306 -2.14 4.64 23.12
CA VAL A 306 -1.64 5.08 21.81
C VAL A 306 -2.52 6.23 21.30
N ASN A 307 -1.90 7.34 20.91
CA ASN A 307 -2.61 8.42 20.23
C ASN A 307 -3.16 7.93 18.88
N ALA A 308 -4.35 8.38 18.50
CA ALA A 308 -4.87 8.15 17.17
C ALA A 308 -3.99 8.84 16.11
N ALA A 309 -3.81 8.20 14.95
CA ALA A 309 -3.23 8.84 13.79
C ALA A 309 -4.25 9.78 13.12
N CYS A 310 -5.50 9.33 13.04
CA CYS A 310 -6.58 10.10 12.44
C CYS A 310 -7.95 9.74 13.05
N GLU A 311 -8.97 10.52 12.70
CA GLU A 311 -10.35 10.32 13.11
C GLU A 311 -11.28 10.39 11.89
N THR A 312 -12.24 9.46 11.82
CA THR A 312 -13.26 9.43 10.78
C THR A 312 -14.14 10.69 10.85
N PRO A 313 -14.21 11.52 9.78
CA PRO A 313 -14.82 12.85 9.87
C PRO A 313 -16.28 12.83 10.34
N GLY A 314 -16.57 13.54 11.44
CA GLY A 314 -17.93 13.65 11.97
C GLY A 314 -18.47 12.39 12.67
N CYS A 315 -17.65 11.36 12.85
CA CYS A 315 -18.04 10.14 13.55
C CYS A 315 -18.34 10.40 15.03
N LYS A 316 -17.46 11.11 15.76
CA LYS A 316 -17.64 11.37 17.21
C LYS A 316 -18.92 12.15 17.54
N ALA A 317 -19.40 12.98 16.62
CA ALA A 317 -20.65 13.71 16.80
C ALA A 317 -21.89 12.79 16.87
N GLN A 318 -21.77 11.55 16.41
CA GLN A 318 -22.83 10.53 16.44
C GLN A 318 -22.83 9.73 17.75
N CYS A 319 -21.81 9.90 18.59
CA CYS A 319 -21.72 9.21 19.88
C CYS A 319 -22.71 9.82 20.89
N PRO A 320 -23.68 9.04 21.39
CA PRO A 320 -24.64 9.55 22.36
C PRO A 320 -23.94 9.74 23.72
N PRO A 321 -23.88 10.96 24.27
CA PRO A 321 -23.28 11.17 25.59
C PRO A 321 -24.06 10.38 26.65
N PRO A 322 -23.40 9.99 27.76
CA PRO A 322 -24.06 9.25 28.83
C PRO A 322 -25.23 10.06 29.39
N GLN A 323 -26.41 9.44 29.46
CA GLN A 323 -27.61 10.07 30.01
C GLN A 323 -27.46 10.31 31.52
N ASP A 324 -26.83 9.37 32.21
CA ASP A 324 -26.35 9.52 33.58
C ASP A 324 -24.81 9.55 33.56
N PRO A 325 -24.18 10.71 33.79
CA PRO A 325 -22.73 10.82 33.81
C PRO A 325 -22.10 10.10 35.00
N ASN A 326 -22.86 9.55 35.95
CA ASN A 326 -22.32 8.73 37.04
C ASN A 326 -22.47 7.22 36.78
N ASN A 327 -23.10 6.81 35.67
CA ASN A 327 -23.26 5.41 35.33
C ASN A 327 -22.02 4.87 34.59
N PRO A 328 -21.21 3.98 35.20
CA PRO A 328 -19.95 3.55 34.60
C PRO A 328 -20.13 2.76 33.30
N ALA A 329 -21.26 2.07 33.13
CA ALA A 329 -21.55 1.34 31.90
C ALA A 329 -21.87 2.28 30.74
N GLN A 330 -22.61 3.37 31.00
CA GLN A 330 -22.91 4.38 29.98
C GLN A 330 -21.66 5.19 29.61
N GLN A 331 -20.83 5.55 30.60
CA GLN A 331 -19.54 6.19 30.34
C GLN A 331 -18.65 5.32 29.47
N ARG A 332 -18.53 4.02 29.79
CA ARG A 332 -17.74 3.06 29.00
C ARG A 332 -18.27 2.94 27.57
N LYS A 333 -19.59 2.84 27.39
CA LYS A 333 -20.20 2.79 26.04
C LYS A 333 -19.90 4.06 25.24
N TYR A 334 -19.95 5.23 25.88
CA TYR A 334 -19.60 6.50 25.24
C TYR A 334 -18.11 6.58 24.87
N LYS A 335 -17.19 6.22 25.79
CA LYS A 335 -15.75 6.16 25.54
C LYS A 335 -15.44 5.22 24.35
N ASN A 336 -16.00 4.01 24.36
CA ASN A 336 -15.83 3.03 23.29
C ASN A 336 -16.33 3.55 21.93
N CYS A 337 -17.44 4.30 21.92
CA CYS A 337 -17.93 4.93 20.69
C CYS A 337 -16.92 5.94 20.14
N LEU A 338 -16.38 6.81 21.00
CA LEU A 338 -15.41 7.81 20.58
C LEU A 338 -14.12 7.19 20.04
N THR A 339 -13.65 6.11 20.67
CA THR A 339 -12.45 5.38 20.22
C THR A 339 -12.68 4.59 18.94
N ALA A 340 -13.89 4.10 18.68
CA ALA A 340 -14.23 3.43 17.42
C ALA A 340 -14.28 4.40 16.22
N CYS A 341 -14.17 5.72 16.45
CA CYS A 341 -14.03 6.71 15.40
C CYS A 341 -12.56 7.03 15.06
N GLU A 342 -11.62 6.45 15.79
CA GLU A 342 -10.19 6.75 15.70
C GLU A 342 -9.47 5.55 15.08
N ALA A 343 -8.54 5.82 14.17
CA ALA A 343 -7.58 4.82 13.72
C ALA A 343 -6.22 5.08 14.35
N LYS A 344 -5.57 4.01 14.80
CA LYS A 344 -4.21 4.05 15.34
C LYS A 344 -3.18 4.03 14.20
N PRO A 345 -1.93 4.47 14.47
CA PRO A 345 -0.88 4.54 13.44
C PRO A 345 -0.50 3.15 12.89
N GLY A 346 -0.66 2.94 11.58
CA GLY A 346 -0.27 1.71 10.88
C GLY A 346 1.16 1.76 10.31
N VAL A 347 2.15 2.12 11.14
CA VAL A 347 3.50 2.48 10.69
C VAL A 347 4.22 1.33 9.98
N ARG A 348 3.99 0.08 10.39
CA ARG A 348 4.59 -1.09 9.72
C ARG A 348 4.06 -1.30 8.32
N TYR A 349 2.77 -1.09 8.12
CA TYR A 349 2.15 -1.15 6.79
C TYR A 349 2.69 -0.03 5.89
N ILE A 350 2.82 1.18 6.42
CA ILE A 350 3.42 2.33 5.70
C ILE A 350 4.85 2.00 5.27
N ASN A 351 5.68 1.49 6.19
CA ASN A 351 7.06 1.12 5.88
C ASN A 351 7.14 0.05 4.78
N LEU A 352 6.24 -0.93 4.79
CA LEU A 352 6.18 -1.95 3.73
C LEU A 352 5.73 -1.35 2.40
N VAL A 353 4.74 -0.46 2.38
CA VAL A 353 4.35 0.29 1.18
C VAL A 353 5.54 1.05 0.60
N GLU A 354 6.32 1.75 1.42
CA GLU A 354 7.49 2.50 0.95
C GLU A 354 8.57 1.58 0.35
N MET A 355 8.77 0.38 0.88
CA MET A 355 9.65 -0.62 0.26
C MET A 355 9.15 -1.06 -1.12
N PHE A 356 7.84 -1.23 -1.30
CA PHE A 356 7.24 -1.56 -2.60
C PHE A 356 7.25 -0.37 -3.58
N LYS A 357 7.06 0.86 -3.10
CA LYS A 357 7.20 2.08 -3.93
C LYS A 357 8.62 2.25 -4.46
N ALA A 358 9.61 2.04 -3.60
CA ALA A 358 11.03 2.08 -3.96
C ALA A 358 11.41 1.05 -5.04
N ASN A 359 10.58 0.01 -5.24
CA ASN A 359 10.78 -1.02 -6.26
C ASN A 359 9.68 -0.98 -7.33
N GLY A 360 9.72 0.03 -8.20
CA GLY A 360 8.85 0.13 -9.38
C GLY A 360 7.45 0.71 -9.12
N ASP A 361 7.29 1.54 -8.09
CA ASP A 361 6.02 2.17 -7.71
C ASP A 361 4.89 1.15 -7.42
N ASN A 362 5.25 0.00 -6.85
CA ASN A 362 4.34 -1.13 -6.58
C ASN A 362 3.69 -1.05 -5.19
N GLY A 363 3.68 0.13 -4.58
CA GLY A 363 3.14 0.39 -3.24
C GLY A 363 2.06 1.46 -3.25
N PHE A 364 0.93 1.21 -2.59
CA PHE A 364 -0.18 2.15 -2.46
C PHE A 364 -0.53 2.38 -0.98
N ILE A 365 -0.75 3.64 -0.60
CA ILE A 365 -1.16 4.03 0.75
C ILE A 365 -2.33 5.00 0.67
N ASP A 366 -3.33 4.80 1.51
CA ASP A 366 -4.41 5.76 1.76
C ASP A 366 -4.85 5.72 3.22
N THR A 367 -5.59 6.74 3.65
CA THR A 367 -6.14 6.81 5.00
C THR A 367 -7.39 5.95 5.15
N ILE A 368 -7.49 5.24 6.27
CA ILE A 368 -8.74 4.56 6.66
C ILE A 368 -9.78 5.53 7.23
N CYS A 369 -9.37 6.71 7.70
CA CYS A 369 -10.25 7.69 8.35
C CYS A 369 -11.05 8.52 7.35
N GLN A 370 -12.01 7.90 6.69
CA GLN A 370 -12.84 8.53 5.67
C GLN A 370 -14.26 7.96 5.66
N ASN A 371 -15.24 8.76 5.27
CA ASN A 371 -16.66 8.36 5.26
C ASN A 371 -17.11 7.60 4.00
N ASN A 372 -16.28 7.62 2.95
CA ASN A 372 -16.60 7.05 1.65
C ASN A 372 -15.31 6.58 0.97
N PHE A 373 -15.20 5.28 0.76
CA PHE A 373 -14.02 4.64 0.18
C PHE A 373 -14.07 4.57 -1.34
N SER A 374 -15.09 5.11 -2.02
CA SER A 374 -15.25 4.95 -3.48
C SER A 374 -14.05 5.45 -4.27
N ALA A 375 -13.48 6.61 -3.90
CA ALA A 375 -12.29 7.15 -4.54
C ALA A 375 -11.06 6.27 -4.28
N THR A 376 -10.86 5.83 -3.05
CA THR A 376 -9.79 4.89 -2.66
C THR A 376 -9.93 3.56 -3.39
N MET A 377 -11.13 2.98 -3.43
CA MET A 377 -11.41 1.70 -4.10
C MET A 377 -11.19 1.77 -5.60
N LYS A 378 -11.57 2.90 -6.24
CA LYS A 378 -11.21 3.16 -7.64
C LYS A 378 -9.69 3.22 -7.81
N ALA A 379 -9.00 4.00 -6.98
CA ALA A 379 -7.55 4.17 -7.06
C ALA A 379 -6.79 2.86 -6.80
N VAL A 380 -7.28 2.01 -5.89
CA VAL A 380 -6.74 0.66 -5.65
C VAL A 380 -6.96 -0.22 -6.88
N GLY A 381 -8.13 -0.17 -7.54
CA GLY A 381 -8.38 -0.88 -8.80
C GLY A 381 -7.44 -0.45 -9.92
N GLU A 382 -7.27 0.87 -10.10
CA GLU A 382 -6.30 1.46 -11.03
C GLU A 382 -4.86 1.08 -10.69
N PHE A 383 -4.54 0.92 -9.40
CA PHE A 383 -3.22 0.49 -8.92
C PHE A 383 -2.95 -0.99 -9.21
N VAL A 384 -3.95 -1.88 -9.14
CA VAL A 384 -3.75 -3.31 -9.43
C VAL A 384 -3.36 -3.55 -10.89
N ARG A 385 -3.96 -2.82 -11.85
CA ARG A 385 -3.68 -2.95 -13.28
C ARG A 385 -2.31 -2.44 -13.70
N CYS A 386 -1.92 -2.75 -14.93
CA CYS A 386 -0.72 -2.18 -15.53
C CYS A 386 -0.85 -0.64 -15.64
N PRO A 387 0.16 0.15 -15.25
CA PRO A 387 0.03 1.61 -15.16
C PRO A 387 0.04 2.26 -16.55
N LYS A 388 -0.99 3.06 -16.84
CA LYS A 388 -1.07 3.89 -18.06
C LYS A 388 -0.46 5.28 -17.90
N ILE A 389 -0.28 5.71 -16.65
CA ILE A 389 0.25 7.02 -16.29
C ILE A 389 1.41 6.79 -15.31
N PHE A 390 2.55 7.39 -15.64
CA PHE A 390 3.78 7.31 -14.86
C PHE A 390 4.02 8.66 -14.18
N LYS A 391 4.17 8.65 -12.86
CA LYS A 391 4.29 9.88 -12.07
C LYS A 391 5.76 10.25 -11.86
N LEU A 392 6.06 11.53 -11.99
CA LEU A 392 7.40 12.07 -11.78
C LEU A 392 7.48 12.82 -10.46
N ASN A 393 8.62 12.72 -9.79
CA ASN A 393 8.91 13.46 -8.55
C ASN A 393 9.42 14.88 -8.83
N GLU A 394 10.08 15.09 -9.97
CA GLU A 394 10.67 16.37 -10.36
C GLU A 394 10.19 16.77 -11.76
N PRO A 395 9.93 18.07 -12.01
CA PRO A 395 9.45 18.52 -13.30
C PRO A 395 10.55 18.47 -14.36
N ILE A 396 10.18 18.12 -15.59
CA ILE A 396 11.08 18.18 -16.73
C ILE A 396 11.25 19.63 -17.19
N LEU A 397 12.48 20.17 -17.13
CA LEU A 397 12.77 21.56 -17.50
C LEU A 397 12.69 21.81 -19.01
N HIS A 398 13.24 20.88 -19.81
CA HIS A 398 13.25 20.94 -21.26
C HIS A 398 12.66 19.65 -21.86
N PRO A 399 11.33 19.55 -21.99
CA PRO A 399 10.66 18.34 -22.49
C PRO A 399 11.10 17.91 -23.89
N ASP A 400 11.61 18.83 -24.71
CA ASP A 400 12.14 18.54 -26.05
C ASP A 400 13.51 17.86 -26.04
N LEU A 401 14.22 17.89 -24.90
CA LEU A 401 15.50 17.21 -24.69
C LEU A 401 15.34 15.90 -23.92
N ALA A 402 14.13 15.58 -23.47
CA ALA A 402 13.85 14.36 -22.74
C ALA A 402 13.65 13.19 -23.71
N ASN A 403 14.19 12.03 -23.35
CA ASN A 403 14.09 10.79 -24.13
C ASN A 403 13.62 9.65 -23.24
N ILE A 404 12.83 8.75 -23.82
CA ILE A 404 12.40 7.52 -23.15
C ILE A 404 13.08 6.34 -23.82
N LEU A 405 13.60 5.42 -23.02
CA LEU A 405 14.05 4.10 -23.43
C LEU A 405 13.10 3.06 -22.84
N ILE A 406 12.73 2.07 -23.64
CA ILE A 406 12.03 0.87 -23.18
C ILE A 406 12.89 -0.33 -23.49
N ASN A 407 13.28 -1.11 -22.48
CA ASN A 407 14.19 -2.25 -22.60
C ASN A 407 15.47 -1.88 -23.40
N ASP A 408 16.09 -0.75 -23.02
CA ASP A 408 17.28 -0.17 -23.66
C ASP A 408 17.09 0.26 -25.14
N GLN A 409 15.86 0.26 -25.66
CA GLN A 409 15.52 0.76 -27.00
C GLN A 409 14.91 2.15 -26.91
N GLU A 410 15.47 3.09 -27.66
CA GLU A 410 14.94 4.45 -27.74
C GLU A 410 13.52 4.45 -28.32
N VAL A 411 12.61 5.14 -27.62
CA VAL A 411 11.23 5.35 -28.09
C VAL A 411 11.20 6.62 -28.94
N PRO A 412 10.83 6.54 -30.22
CA PRO A 412 10.81 7.71 -31.09
C PRO A 412 9.81 8.73 -30.56
N ARG A 413 10.14 10.02 -30.69
CA ARG A 413 9.30 11.11 -30.18
C ARG A 413 7.90 11.12 -30.81
N TYR A 414 7.80 10.76 -32.09
CA TYR A 414 6.55 10.67 -32.82
C TYR A 414 6.42 9.33 -33.54
N SER A 415 5.18 8.85 -33.65
CA SER A 415 4.83 7.64 -34.37
C SER A 415 3.42 7.69 -34.94
N CYS A 416 3.15 6.85 -35.94
CA CYS A 416 1.86 6.79 -36.62
C CYS A 416 0.77 6.23 -35.70
N GLY A 417 -0.32 6.98 -35.51
CA GLY A 417 -1.39 6.70 -34.56
C GLY A 417 -2.40 5.64 -35.02
N PHE A 418 -1.95 4.39 -35.16
CA PHE A 418 -2.85 3.28 -35.54
C PHE A 418 -3.85 2.97 -34.41
N SER A 419 -5.15 3.10 -34.66
CA SER A 419 -6.16 2.80 -33.63
C SER A 419 -6.32 1.31 -33.33
N ASP A 420 -6.00 0.44 -34.29
CA ASP A 420 -6.35 -0.98 -34.26
C ASP A 420 -5.13 -1.91 -34.37
N GLN A 421 -3.91 -1.35 -34.37
CA GLN A 421 -2.67 -2.12 -34.51
C GLN A 421 -1.61 -1.60 -33.56
N VAL A 422 -1.16 -2.50 -32.68
CA VAL A 422 0.03 -2.32 -31.87
C VAL A 422 1.26 -2.42 -32.78
N ARG A 423 1.76 -1.28 -33.25
CA ARG A 423 2.94 -1.21 -34.11
C ARG A 423 3.62 0.15 -33.98
N LEU A 424 4.93 0.12 -33.78
CA LEU A 424 5.76 1.32 -33.81
C LEU A 424 6.22 1.62 -35.26
N VAL A 425 5.67 2.67 -35.85
CA VAL A 425 6.17 3.26 -37.11
C VAL A 425 6.53 4.70 -36.81
N GLU A 426 7.82 4.99 -36.81
CA GLU A 426 8.35 6.34 -36.57
C GLU A 426 7.95 7.30 -37.70
N CYS A 427 7.65 8.53 -37.31
CA CYS A 427 7.41 9.66 -38.20
C CYS A 427 8.06 10.93 -37.60
N SER A 428 8.20 11.98 -38.40
CA SER A 428 9.02 13.15 -38.04
C SER A 428 8.27 14.22 -37.24
N GLY A 429 6.95 14.10 -37.10
CA GLY A 429 6.09 15.06 -36.41
C GLY A 429 4.72 15.23 -37.08
N PRO A 430 3.80 16.05 -36.52
CA PRO A 430 2.41 16.13 -36.96
C PRO A 430 2.18 16.51 -38.43
N ASP A 431 3.16 17.19 -39.05
CA ASP A 431 3.12 17.59 -40.47
C ASP A 431 3.66 16.48 -41.41
N ASP A 432 4.09 15.34 -40.87
CA ASP A 432 4.65 14.22 -41.63
C ASP A 432 3.53 13.33 -42.22
N GLY A 433 3.34 13.41 -43.54
CA GLY A 433 2.39 12.58 -44.29
C GLY A 433 2.91 11.19 -44.69
N SER A 434 4.04 10.72 -44.13
CA SER A 434 4.60 9.41 -44.44
C SER A 434 3.87 8.24 -43.76
N CYS A 435 2.96 8.54 -42.82
CA CYS A 435 2.19 7.52 -42.13
C CYS A 435 1.28 6.73 -43.09
N PRO A 436 1.34 5.38 -43.05
CA PRO A 436 0.50 4.53 -43.88
C PRO A 436 -0.99 4.77 -43.67
N ASP A 437 -1.80 4.49 -44.70
CA ASP A 437 -3.26 4.49 -44.63
C ASP A 437 -3.90 5.82 -44.18
N GLY A 438 -3.14 6.92 -44.24
CA GLY A 438 -3.61 8.26 -43.91
C GLY A 438 -3.84 8.49 -42.42
N VAL A 439 -3.21 7.69 -41.55
CA VAL A 439 -3.24 7.94 -40.10
C VAL A 439 -2.33 9.11 -39.74
N ASP A 440 -2.66 9.80 -38.65
CA ASP A 440 -1.90 10.96 -38.19
C ASP A 440 -0.59 10.56 -37.50
N CYS A 441 0.44 11.38 -37.68
CA CYS A 441 1.67 11.30 -36.89
C CYS A 441 1.45 11.99 -35.53
N VAL A 442 1.52 11.23 -34.44
CA VAL A 442 1.22 11.71 -33.08
C VAL A 442 2.42 11.52 -32.14
N PRO A 443 2.53 12.27 -31.03
CA PRO A 443 3.55 11.99 -30.03
C PRO A 443 3.42 10.55 -29.51
N THR A 444 4.50 9.79 -29.51
CA THR A 444 4.50 8.40 -29.00
C THR A 444 4.32 8.37 -27.48
N TRP A 445 4.78 9.43 -26.81
CA TRP A 445 4.59 9.67 -25.39
C TRP A 445 4.42 11.17 -25.14
N THR A 446 3.72 11.50 -24.08
CA THR A 446 3.40 12.88 -23.69
C THR A 446 3.80 13.12 -22.25
N TYR A 447 4.47 14.24 -22.00
CA TYR A 447 4.69 14.76 -20.65
C TYR A 447 3.64 15.82 -20.34
N GLN A 448 2.92 15.63 -19.25
CA GLN A 448 1.99 16.60 -18.69
C GLN A 448 2.66 17.28 -17.48
N PRO A 449 2.97 18.58 -17.53
CA PRO A 449 3.54 19.31 -16.40
C PRO A 449 2.64 19.27 -15.15
N PRO A 450 3.21 19.46 -13.94
CA PRO A 450 2.42 19.51 -12.72
C PRO A 450 1.39 20.65 -12.75
N THR A 451 0.25 20.43 -12.11
CA THR A 451 -0.81 21.43 -11.94
C THR A 451 -0.40 22.51 -10.92
N ASP A 452 -1.20 23.59 -10.80
CA ASP A 452 -1.08 24.57 -9.72
C ASP A 452 -2.38 24.60 -8.89
N PRO A 453 -2.38 24.12 -7.64
CA PRO A 453 -1.25 23.50 -6.93
C PRO A 453 -0.89 22.12 -7.53
N PRO A 454 0.37 21.66 -7.36
CA PRO A 454 0.80 20.36 -7.88
C PRO A 454 0.09 19.22 -7.15
N ASP A 455 -0.27 18.16 -7.88
CA ASP A 455 -0.68 16.89 -7.30
C ASP A 455 0.48 16.37 -6.42
N PRO A 456 0.28 16.17 -5.10
CA PRO A 456 1.32 15.69 -4.20
C PRO A 456 1.86 14.31 -4.59
N LYS A 457 1.09 13.50 -5.33
CA LYS A 457 1.48 12.20 -5.86
C LYS A 457 2.20 12.31 -7.22
N ALA A 458 2.19 13.46 -7.88
CA ALA A 458 2.82 13.72 -9.18
C ALA A 458 3.45 15.12 -9.22
N LYS A 459 4.32 15.43 -8.25
CA LYS A 459 4.94 16.75 -8.05
C LYS A 459 5.71 17.24 -9.28
N GLY A 460 6.27 16.31 -10.06
CA GLY A 460 6.98 16.57 -11.30
C GLY A 460 6.11 16.46 -12.55
N GLY A 461 4.80 16.26 -12.43
CA GLY A 461 3.92 15.94 -13.55
C GLY A 461 3.88 14.45 -13.87
N THR A 462 3.40 14.13 -15.07
CA THR A 462 3.18 12.73 -15.49
C THR A 462 3.63 12.46 -16.93
N ILE A 463 3.90 11.20 -17.21
CA ILE A 463 4.15 10.66 -18.55
C ILE A 463 3.04 9.66 -18.89
N SER A 464 2.58 9.69 -20.13
CA SER A 464 1.70 8.69 -20.72
C SER A 464 2.14 8.35 -22.13
N PHE A 465 1.79 7.16 -22.60
CA PHE A 465 2.08 6.69 -23.96
C PHE A 465 0.83 6.77 -24.84
N ALA A 466 1.04 6.92 -26.14
CA ALA A 466 -0.04 6.78 -27.11
C ALA A 466 -0.54 5.34 -27.15
N SER A 467 -1.82 5.13 -27.42
CA SER A 467 -2.46 3.80 -27.33
C SER A 467 -1.79 2.73 -28.20
N HIS A 468 -1.29 3.08 -29.39
CA HIS A 468 -0.61 2.15 -30.30
C HIS A 468 0.80 1.74 -29.82
N TYR A 469 1.28 2.36 -28.74
CA TYR A 469 2.55 2.06 -28.10
C TYR A 469 2.47 2.17 -26.57
N ASP A 470 1.30 1.87 -25.99
CA ASP A 470 1.14 1.73 -24.54
C ASP A 470 1.92 0.48 -24.09
N PRO A 471 2.92 0.58 -23.19
CA PRO A 471 3.69 -0.57 -22.73
C PRO A 471 2.82 -1.72 -22.21
N CYS A 472 1.66 -1.40 -21.63
CA CYS A 472 0.70 -2.37 -21.12
C CYS A 472 -0.03 -3.17 -22.21
N GLU A 473 -0.10 -2.64 -23.43
CA GLU A 473 -0.77 -3.24 -24.57
C GLU A 473 0.21 -3.74 -25.64
N PHE A 474 1.43 -3.18 -25.66
CA PHE A 474 2.46 -3.48 -26.66
C PHE A 474 3.23 -4.77 -26.38
N PHE A 475 3.55 -5.03 -25.11
CA PHE A 475 4.35 -6.17 -24.68
C PHE A 475 3.47 -7.38 -24.33
N GLU A 476 4.03 -8.57 -24.40
CA GLU A 476 3.31 -9.82 -24.13
C GLU A 476 3.13 -10.05 -22.62
N THR A 477 2.03 -10.73 -22.25
CA THR A 477 1.80 -11.14 -20.85
C THR A 477 2.95 -12.02 -20.35
N GLY A 478 3.46 -11.71 -19.16
CA GLY A 478 4.63 -12.36 -18.55
C GLY A 478 5.95 -11.63 -18.81
N GLU A 479 5.97 -10.63 -19.69
CA GLU A 479 7.15 -9.77 -19.87
C GLU A 479 7.29 -8.76 -18.72
N SER A 480 8.54 -8.45 -18.40
CA SER A 480 8.90 -7.30 -17.56
C SER A 480 9.45 -6.22 -18.46
N VAL A 481 8.90 -5.01 -18.34
CA VAL A 481 9.24 -3.87 -19.19
C VAL A 481 9.93 -2.83 -18.35
N HIS A 482 11.20 -2.58 -18.66
CA HIS A 482 11.99 -1.52 -18.04
C HIS A 482 11.80 -0.23 -18.83
N ILE A 483 11.40 0.84 -18.14
CA ILE A 483 11.19 2.16 -18.73
C ILE A 483 12.17 3.12 -18.06
N GLU A 484 12.98 3.79 -18.88
CA GLU A 484 13.91 4.83 -18.45
C GLU A 484 13.54 6.15 -19.13
N LEU A 485 13.46 7.21 -18.34
CA LEU A 485 13.37 8.59 -18.80
C LEU A 485 14.70 9.29 -18.50
N VAL A 486 15.38 9.75 -19.54
CA VAL A 486 16.53 10.63 -19.43
C VAL A 486 16.06 12.06 -19.70
N TYR A 487 16.25 12.96 -18.75
CA TYR A 487 15.73 14.31 -18.83
C TYR A 487 16.63 15.31 -18.10
N VAL A 488 16.23 16.57 -18.17
CA VAL A 488 17.02 17.69 -17.67
C VAL A 488 16.28 18.40 -16.54
N ILE A 489 16.98 18.67 -15.45
CA ILE A 489 16.48 19.40 -14.27
C ILE A 489 17.27 20.71 -14.04
N PRO A 490 16.70 21.69 -13.31
CA PRO A 490 17.34 22.99 -13.01
C PRO A 490 18.65 22.97 -12.24
#